data_AF-A0ABD3JVA7-F1
#
_entry.id   AF-A0ABD3JVA7-F1
#
_cell.length_a   1.000
_cell.length_b   1.000
_cell.length_c   1.000
_cell.angle_alpha   90.00
_cell.angle_beta   90.00
_cell.angle_gamma   90.00
#
_symmetry.space_group_name_H-M   'P 1'
#
loop_
_entity.id
_entity.type
_entity.pdbx_description
1 polymer ?
#
loop_
_entity_poly.entity_id
_entity_poly.type
_entity_poly.pdbx_seq_one_letter_code
_entity_poly.pdbx_strand_id
1 'polypeptide(L)'
;MQGQAIHAIMMSSKITLHFLLLTFASFLLSSTGRVHGKAARPCTIDAIYLFGDSTSDTNNLIRIRGPNGSRSQAADLPYGETLGKPTGRFSDGRLIVDYFSTGSK
;
A
#
# COMPACT_ATOMS: atom_id res chain seq x y z
N MET A 1 57.70 1.34 -42.90
CA MET A 1 57.35 1.11 -41.48
C MET A 1 56.47 2.20 -40.84
N GLN A 2 56.38 3.42 -41.41
CA GLN A 2 55.53 4.51 -40.87
C GLN A 2 54.01 4.28 -40.96
N GLY A 3 53.49 3.57 -41.97
CA GLY A 3 52.04 3.40 -42.18
C GLY A 3 51.32 2.59 -41.10
N GLN A 4 51.96 1.55 -40.55
CA GLN A 4 51.36 0.69 -39.52
C GLN A 4 51.15 1.44 -38.19
N ALA A 5 52.03 2.38 -37.86
CA ALA A 5 51.90 3.22 -36.67
C ALA A 5 50.71 4.19 -36.77
N ILE A 6 50.45 4.76 -37.95
CA ILE A 6 49.32 5.67 -38.19
C ILE A 6 47.99 4.92 -38.07
N HIS A 7 47.89 3.71 -38.63
CA HIS A 7 46.71 2.85 -38.48
C HIS A 7 46.44 2.49 -37.01
N ALA A 8 47.48 2.15 -36.23
CA ALA A 8 47.34 1.85 -34.81
C ALA A 8 46.88 3.08 -33.98
N ILE A 9 47.41 4.28 -34.26
CA ILE A 9 47.01 5.54 -33.60
C ILE A 9 45.55 5.88 -33.92
N MET A 10 45.14 5.73 -35.19
CA MET A 10 43.75 5.95 -35.61
C MET A 10 42.79 4.92 -35.00
N MET A 11 43.21 3.66 -34.85
CA MET A 11 42.44 2.61 -34.17
C MET A 11 42.26 2.92 -32.68
N SER A 12 43.33 3.34 -31.99
CA SER A 12 43.26 3.74 -30.58
C SER A 12 42.33 4.94 -30.37
N SER A 13 42.40 5.96 -31.22
CA SER A 13 41.53 7.14 -31.14
C SER A 13 40.05 6.81 -31.30
N LYS A 14 39.70 5.91 -32.24
CA LYS A 14 38.33 5.44 -32.42
C LYS A 14 37.83 4.71 -31.17
N ILE A 15 38.66 3.84 -30.57
CA ILE A 15 38.30 3.10 -29.35
C ILE A 15 38.04 4.07 -28.20
N THR A 16 38.93 5.03 -27.96
CA THR A 16 38.77 6.07 -26.92
C THR A 16 37.48 6.87 -27.13
N LEU A 17 37.16 7.24 -28.37
CA LEU A 17 35.93 7.96 -28.70
C LEU A 17 34.67 7.12 -28.42
N HIS A 18 34.70 5.81 -28.71
CA HIS A 18 33.56 4.91 -28.42
C HIS A 18 33.34 4.76 -26.92
N PHE A 19 34.42 4.62 -26.13
CA PHE A 19 34.32 4.61 -24.66
C PHE A 19 33.75 5.92 -24.09
N LEU A 20 34.15 7.07 -24.64
CA LEU A 20 33.61 8.38 -24.24
C LEU A 20 32.12 8.52 -24.60
N LEU A 21 31.72 8.07 -25.79
CA LEU A 21 30.32 8.09 -26.22
C LEU A 21 29.44 7.17 -25.37
N LEU A 22 29.93 5.98 -25.00
CA LEU A 22 29.22 5.05 -24.14
C LEU A 22 29.00 5.61 -22.73
N THR A 23 30.04 6.19 -22.12
CA THR A 23 29.93 6.81 -20.79
C THR A 23 29.00 8.01 -20.79
N PHE A 24 29.03 8.85 -21.83
CA PHE A 24 28.12 9.97 -21.99
C PHE A 24 26.66 9.50 -22.16
N ALA A 25 26.42 8.48 -22.99
CA ALA A 25 25.08 7.88 -23.15
C ALA A 25 24.53 7.29 -21.84
N SER A 26 25.37 6.60 -21.06
CA SER A 26 24.97 6.07 -19.74
C SER A 26 24.64 7.18 -18.73
N PHE A 27 25.37 8.29 -18.77
CA PHE A 27 25.08 9.48 -17.95
C PHE A 27 23.75 10.11 -18.34
N LEU A 28 23.49 10.27 -19.65
CA LEU A 28 22.22 10.79 -20.15
C LEU A 28 21.04 9.89 -19.75
N LEU A 29 21.19 8.57 -19.85
CA LEU A 29 20.14 7.61 -19.47
C LEU A 29 19.83 7.62 -17.97
N SER A 30 20.83 7.89 -17.12
CA SER A 30 20.61 8.08 -15.67
C SER A 30 19.95 9.42 -15.34
N SER A 31 20.14 10.44 -16.19
CA SER A 31 19.59 11.79 -16.01
C SER A 31 18.14 11.94 -16.48
N THR A 32 17.66 11.05 -17.35
CA THR A 32 16.25 11.01 -17.76
C THR A 32 15.38 10.41 -16.66
N GLY A 33 15.10 11.26 -15.68
CA GLY A 33 13.83 11.37 -14.97
C GLY A 33 13.30 10.08 -14.33
N ARG A 34 13.40 10.03 -12.99
CA ARG A 34 12.40 9.30 -12.22
C ARG A 34 11.03 9.85 -12.62
N VAL A 35 10.27 9.10 -13.40
CA VAL A 35 8.83 9.32 -13.51
C VAL A 35 8.30 8.99 -12.13
N HIS A 36 8.18 10.00 -11.27
CA HIS A 36 7.23 9.93 -10.18
C HIS A 36 5.89 9.77 -10.88
N GLY A 37 5.38 8.53 -10.92
CA GLY A 37 3.97 8.32 -11.19
C GLY A 37 3.22 9.32 -10.32
N LYS A 38 2.33 10.11 -10.90
CA LYS A 38 1.53 11.08 -10.12
C LYS A 38 1.04 10.32 -8.90
N ALA A 39 1.52 10.69 -7.72
CA ALA A 39 0.97 10.14 -6.49
C ALA A 39 -0.54 10.31 -6.63
N ALA A 40 -1.28 9.19 -6.65
CA ALA A 40 -2.72 9.26 -6.72
C ALA A 40 -3.14 10.23 -5.61
N ARG A 41 -3.96 11.24 -5.97
CA ARG A 41 -4.50 12.14 -4.95
C ARG A 41 -5.08 11.26 -3.84
N PRO A 42 -4.88 11.60 -2.56
CA PRO A 42 -5.48 10.85 -1.47
C PRO A 42 -6.96 10.66 -1.78
N CYS A 43 -7.39 9.41 -1.97
CA CYS A 43 -8.79 9.08 -2.14
C CYS A 43 -9.41 9.13 -0.75
N THR A 44 -9.94 10.29 -0.38
CA THR A 44 -10.57 10.49 0.92
C THR A 44 -11.96 9.86 0.90
N ILE A 45 -12.25 9.05 1.92
CA ILE A 45 -13.57 8.47 2.12
C ILE A 45 -14.20 9.22 3.28
N ASP A 46 -15.17 10.09 2.99
CA ASP A 46 -15.77 10.95 4.01
C ASP A 46 -16.64 10.15 5.00
N ALA A 47 -17.29 9.08 4.53
CA ALA A 47 -18.15 8.23 5.34
C ALA A 47 -18.31 6.82 4.75
N ILE A 48 -18.53 5.85 5.63
CA ILE A 48 -18.91 4.47 5.27
C ILE A 48 -20.27 4.18 5.91
N TYR A 49 -21.28 3.90 5.09
CA TYR A 49 -22.59 3.45 5.54
C TYR A 49 -22.67 1.93 5.36
N LEU A 50 -22.95 1.21 6.45
CA LEU A 50 -22.93 -0.24 6.46
C LEU A 50 -24.29 -0.79 6.87
N PHE A 51 -24.81 -1.70 6.06
CA PHE A 51 -26.07 -2.41 6.28
C PHE A 51 -25.79 -3.92 6.26
N GLY A 52 -26.55 -4.68 7.03
CA GLY A 52 -26.44 -6.13 7.04
C GLY A 52 -26.87 -6.74 8.35
N ASP A 53 -26.22 -7.84 8.70
CA ASP A 53 -26.46 -8.64 9.90
C ASP A 53 -25.31 -8.46 10.92
N SER A 54 -25.23 -9.42 11.85
CA SER A 54 -24.20 -9.55 12.88
C SER A 54 -22.75 -9.31 12.44
N THR A 55 -22.38 -9.68 11.21
CA THR A 55 -21.01 -9.53 10.67
C THR A 55 -20.65 -8.08 10.33
N SER A 56 -21.67 -7.24 10.19
CA SER A 56 -21.58 -5.81 9.91
C SER A 56 -21.97 -4.95 11.11
N ASP A 57 -22.57 -5.55 12.14
CA ASP A 57 -23.15 -4.82 13.25
C ASP A 57 -22.09 -4.29 14.22
N THR A 58 -21.87 -2.98 14.20
CA THR A 58 -20.94 -2.27 15.09
C THR A 58 -21.62 -1.88 16.41
N ASN A 59 -22.26 -2.86 17.06
CA ASN A 59 -22.91 -2.77 18.37
C ASN A 59 -24.35 -2.22 18.38
N ASN A 60 -25.09 -2.25 17.27
CA ASN A 60 -26.51 -1.86 17.31
C ASN A 60 -27.35 -2.85 18.11
N LEU A 61 -27.08 -4.16 18.00
CA LEU A 61 -27.85 -5.19 18.72
C LEU A 61 -27.85 -4.97 20.23
N ILE A 62 -26.68 -4.71 20.83
CA ILE A 62 -26.58 -4.55 22.29
C ILE A 62 -27.33 -3.32 22.84
N ARG A 63 -27.72 -2.38 21.96
CA ARG A 63 -28.50 -1.19 22.33
C ARG A 63 -30.00 -1.49 22.45
N ILE A 64 -30.44 -2.64 21.94
CA ILE A 64 -31.83 -3.10 22.08
C ILE A 64 -32.01 -3.66 23.49
N ARG A 65 -33.09 -3.27 24.18
CA ARG A 65 -33.39 -3.81 25.51
C ARG A 65 -33.92 -5.24 25.42
N GLY A 66 -33.48 -6.08 26.36
CA GLY A 66 -33.97 -7.43 26.53
C GLY A 66 -32.96 -8.52 26.18
N PRO A 67 -33.40 -9.79 26.20
CA PRO A 67 -32.53 -10.97 26.01
C PRO A 67 -31.79 -10.94 24.68
N ASN A 68 -32.43 -10.45 23.62
CA ASN A 68 -31.87 -10.47 22.28
C ASN A 68 -30.91 -9.31 22.00
N GLY A 69 -30.79 -8.33 22.89
CA GLY A 69 -29.94 -7.15 22.70
C GLY A 69 -28.86 -7.03 23.75
N SER A 70 -29.10 -6.23 24.78
CA SER A 70 -28.17 -5.99 25.90
C SER A 70 -27.71 -7.25 26.66
N ARG A 71 -28.42 -8.37 26.51
CA ARG A 71 -28.08 -9.69 27.09
C ARG A 71 -27.85 -10.76 26.01
N SER A 72 -27.58 -10.32 24.79
CA SER A 72 -27.21 -11.22 23.69
C SER A 72 -25.83 -11.82 23.95
N GLN A 73 -25.52 -12.91 23.25
CA GLN A 73 -24.21 -13.56 23.34
C GLN A 73 -23.06 -12.62 23.01
N ALA A 74 -23.27 -11.65 22.11
CA ALA A 74 -22.27 -10.65 21.75
C ALA A 74 -21.82 -9.75 22.91
N ALA A 75 -22.61 -9.69 24.01
CA ALA A 75 -22.26 -8.94 25.22
C ALA A 75 -21.32 -9.70 26.17
N ASP A 76 -21.01 -10.97 25.88
CA ASP A 76 -20.19 -11.85 26.71
C ASP A 76 -19.01 -12.45 25.93
N LEU A 77 -18.04 -13.01 26.65
CA LEU A 77 -16.98 -13.82 26.04
C LEU A 77 -17.58 -15.08 25.39
N PRO A 78 -17.02 -15.59 24.27
CA PRO A 78 -15.72 -15.24 23.69
C PRO A 78 -15.72 -14.02 22.76
N TYR A 79 -16.81 -13.25 22.66
CA TYR A 79 -16.91 -12.17 21.68
C TYR A 79 -16.13 -10.91 22.08
N GLY A 80 -14.83 -10.89 21.76
CA GLY A 80 -13.91 -9.80 22.04
C GLY A 80 -12.70 -10.22 22.86
N GLU A 81 -12.43 -11.53 22.96
CA GLU A 81 -11.29 -12.10 23.68
C GLU A 81 -9.97 -11.57 23.10
N THR A 82 -9.83 -11.46 21.77
CA THR A 82 -8.62 -10.87 21.15
C THR A 82 -8.42 -9.39 21.47
N LEU A 83 -9.47 -8.68 21.91
CA LEU A 83 -9.44 -7.29 22.35
C LEU A 83 -9.48 -7.15 23.88
N GLY A 84 -9.46 -8.27 24.60
CA GLY A 84 -9.41 -8.33 26.06
C GLY A 84 -10.71 -8.00 26.78
N LYS A 85 -11.84 -7.87 26.08
CA LYS A 85 -13.17 -7.61 26.69
C LYS A 85 -14.32 -7.86 25.72
N PRO A 86 -15.53 -8.18 26.23
CA PRO A 86 -16.72 -8.22 25.39
C PRO A 86 -16.92 -6.92 24.60
N THR A 87 -17.13 -7.05 23.30
CA THR A 87 -17.22 -5.88 22.40
C THR A 87 -18.65 -5.48 22.08
N GLY A 88 -19.62 -6.39 22.25
CA GLY A 88 -20.98 -6.21 21.75
C GLY A 88 -21.15 -6.55 20.27
N ARG A 89 -20.16 -7.19 19.65
CA ARG A 89 -20.13 -7.61 18.24
C ARG A 89 -20.05 -9.13 18.15
N PHE A 90 -20.58 -9.74 17.10
CA PHE A 90 -20.39 -11.18 16.86
C PHE A 90 -19.03 -11.48 16.22
N SER A 91 -17.96 -11.01 16.86
CA SER A 91 -16.58 -11.32 16.51
C SER A 91 -15.74 -11.41 17.78
N ASP A 92 -14.73 -12.27 17.76
CA ASP A 92 -13.70 -12.31 18.80
C ASP A 92 -12.76 -11.08 18.72
N GLY A 93 -12.84 -10.30 17.65
CA GLY A 93 -12.05 -9.10 17.47
C GLY A 93 -12.76 -8.02 16.66
N ARG A 94 -12.02 -7.43 15.73
CA ARG A 94 -12.53 -6.40 14.82
C ARG A 94 -13.44 -7.00 13.75
N LEU A 95 -14.38 -6.20 13.26
CA LEU A 95 -15.15 -6.47 12.05
C LEU A 95 -14.39 -5.95 10.82
N ILE A 96 -14.76 -6.40 9.63
CA ILE A 96 -14.11 -5.98 8.38
C ILE A 96 -14.13 -4.45 8.20
N VAL A 97 -15.22 -3.79 8.62
CA VAL A 97 -15.38 -2.33 8.54
C VAL A 97 -14.38 -1.57 9.41
N ASP A 98 -13.93 -2.15 10.53
CA ASP A 98 -12.91 -1.51 11.37
C ASP A 98 -11.60 -1.35 10.58
N TYR A 99 -11.25 -2.34 9.75
CA TYR A 99 -10.04 -2.27 8.91
C TYR A 99 -10.18 -1.24 7.80
N PHE A 100 -11.35 -1.15 7.16
CA PHE A 100 -11.59 -0.12 6.14
C PHE A 100 -11.53 1.30 6.71
N SER A 101 -12.06 1.52 7.91
CA SER A 101 -12.02 2.84 8.56
C SER A 101 -10.60 3.35 8.85
N THR A 102 -9.62 2.46 9.01
CA THR A 102 -8.23 2.88 9.31
C THR A 102 -7.51 3.52 8.13
N GLY A 103 -7.98 3.27 6.90
CA GLY A 103 -7.42 3.84 5.67
C GLY A 103 -8.12 5.11 5.16
N SER A 104 -9.22 5.52 5.79
CA SER A 104 -10.08 6.63 5.34
C SER A 104 -9.65 8.02 5.82
N LYS A 105 -8.37 8.23 6.17
CA LYS A 105 -7.87 9.53 6.67
C LYS A 105 -7.62 10.54 5.58
#